data_AF-A0A0D6MA39-F1
#
_entry.id   AF-A0A0D6MA39-F1
#
_cell.length_a   1.000
_cell.length_b   1.000
_cell.length_c   1.000
_cell.angle_alpha   90.00
_cell.angle_beta   90.00
_cell.angle_gamma   90.00
#
_symmetry.space_group_name_H-M   'P 1'
#
loop_
_entity.id
_entity.type
_entity.pdbx_description
1 polymer ?
#
loop_
_entity_poly.entity_id
_entity_poly.type
_entity_poly.pdbx_seq_one_letter_code
_entity_poly.pdbx_strand_id
1 'polypeptide(L)'
;MNRRRSSDVFIIVVICILVQLSSQILDDNNKKLEWIVGKWRSEFSGKVFWPTVPTMTFGEELLIQEAPIAKSANVQFLNFSARAWSHSTKDHFHDEWGYMTVDNNGNATLMTTGNNGKWKIL
;
A
#
# COMPACT_ATOMS: atom_id res chain seq x y z
N MET A 1 17.53 39.66 19.55
CA MET A 1 16.24 38.93 19.50
C MET A 1 15.85 38.40 18.10
N ASN A 2 16.72 38.47 17.06
CA ASN A 2 16.39 38.05 15.68
C ASN A 2 16.91 36.65 15.25
N ARG A 3 17.78 36.02 16.04
CA ARG A 3 18.45 34.77 15.63
C ARG A 3 17.51 33.56 15.63
N ARG A 4 16.57 33.48 16.57
CA ARG A 4 15.55 32.41 16.65
C ARG A 4 14.60 32.42 15.45
N ARG A 5 14.11 33.60 15.05
CA ARG A 5 13.19 33.75 13.92
C ARG A 5 13.80 33.32 12.58
N SER A 6 15.12 33.51 12.41
CA SER A 6 15.85 33.08 11.21
C SER A 6 16.06 31.56 11.16
N SER A 7 16.32 30.91 12.30
CA SER A 7 16.42 29.45 12.36
C SER A 7 15.08 28.77 12.13
N ASP A 8 13.97 29.35 12.62
CA ASP A 8 12.63 28.80 12.40
C ASP A 8 12.25 28.83 10.92
N VAL A 9 12.56 29.93 10.22
CA VAL A 9 12.33 30.05 8.77
C VAL A 9 13.19 29.05 7.99
N PHE A 10 14.45 28.87 8.37
CA PHE A 10 15.33 27.89 7.73
C PHE A 10 14.82 26.46 7.90
N ILE A 11 14.36 26.10 9.10
CA ILE A 11 13.77 24.79 9.39
C ILE A 11 12.51 24.57 8.55
N ILE A 12 11.62 25.56 8.46
CA ILE A 12 10.40 25.46 7.65
C ILE A 12 10.76 25.25 6.17
N VAL A 13 11.71 26.01 5.63
CA VAL A 13 12.16 25.86 4.23
C VAL A 13 12.74 24.47 3.97
N VAL A 14 13.58 23.95 4.87
CA VAL A 14 14.14 22.60 4.77
C VAL A 14 13.04 21.54 4.81
N ILE A 15 12.07 21.66 5.71
CA ILE A 15 10.92 20.75 5.79
C ILE A 15 10.11 20.79 4.49
N CYS A 16 9.80 21.98 3.96
CA CYS A 16 9.05 22.11 2.71
C CYS A 16 9.77 21.45 1.51
N ILE A 17 11.08 21.63 1.39
CA ILE A 17 11.89 21.01 0.33
C ILE A 17 11.90 19.49 0.47
N LEU A 18 12.06 18.97 1.70
CA LEU A 18 12.06 17.52 1.96
C LEU A 18 10.70 16.87 1.70
N VAL A 19 9.60 17.57 1.99
CA VAL A 19 8.23 17.10 1.69
C VAL A 19 7.98 17.04 0.18
N GLN A 20 8.47 18.01 -0.59
CA GLN A 20 8.34 18.00 -2.06
C GLN A 20 9.21 16.92 -2.72
N LEU A 21 10.37 16.59 -2.14
CA LEU A 21 11.23 15.50 -2.61
C LEU A 21 10.70 14.11 -2.24
N SER A 22 9.86 14.01 -1.19
CA SER A 22 9.30 12.74 -0.73
C SER A 22 7.94 12.40 -1.35
N SER A 23 7.25 13.36 -1.98
CA SER A 23 6.10 13.04 -2.82
C SER A 23 6.62 12.34 -4.07
N GLN A 24 6.66 11.01 -4.05
CA GLN A 24 6.53 10.30 -5.31
C GLN A 24 5.19 10.71 -5.91
N ILE A 25 5.20 10.95 -7.21
CA ILE A 25 4.03 11.37 -7.96
C ILE A 25 3.65 10.16 -8.77
N LEU A 26 2.44 9.65 -8.53
CA LEU A 26 1.85 8.63 -9.38
C LEU A 26 1.90 9.07 -10.84
N ASP A 27 2.27 8.16 -11.74
CA ASP A 27 2.15 8.40 -13.16
C ASP A 27 0.68 8.55 -13.57
N ASP A 28 0.43 9.00 -14.79
CA ASP A 28 -0.94 9.29 -15.24
C ASP A 28 -1.83 8.04 -15.28
N ASN A 29 -1.25 6.84 -15.34
CA ASN A 29 -2.00 5.60 -15.28
C ASN A 29 -2.39 5.28 -13.83
N ASN A 30 -1.43 5.29 -12.91
CA ASN A 30 -1.65 4.94 -11.51
C ASN A 30 -2.38 6.03 -10.72
N LYS A 31 -2.42 7.29 -11.19
CA LYS A 31 -3.29 8.34 -10.62
C LYS A 31 -4.75 7.89 -10.54
N LYS A 32 -5.21 7.02 -11.44
CA LYS A 32 -6.56 6.43 -11.40
C LYS A 32 -6.82 5.60 -10.13
N LEU A 33 -5.76 5.16 -9.45
CA LEU A 33 -5.78 4.41 -8.20
C LEU A 33 -5.28 5.25 -7.00
N GLU A 34 -5.13 6.56 -7.13
CA GLU A 34 -4.63 7.41 -6.03
C GLU A 34 -5.44 7.25 -4.74
N TRP A 35 -6.75 7.02 -4.88
CA TRP A 35 -7.69 6.92 -3.77
C TRP A 35 -7.50 5.66 -2.90
N ILE A 36 -6.80 4.62 -3.38
CA ILE A 36 -6.46 3.43 -2.59
C ILE A 36 -5.04 3.47 -2.02
N VAL A 37 -4.20 4.42 -2.43
CA VAL A 37 -2.84 4.54 -1.90
C VAL A 37 -2.92 4.96 -0.44
N GLY A 38 -2.26 4.19 0.43
CA GLY A 38 -2.26 4.42 1.86
C GLY A 38 -2.34 3.13 2.66
N LYS A 39 -2.62 3.32 3.96
CA LYS A 39 -2.75 2.24 4.93
C LYS A 39 -4.22 2.07 5.30
N TRP A 40 -4.75 0.87 5.08
CA TRP A 40 -6.12 0.50 5.39
C TRP A 40 -6.09 -0.56 6.48
N ARG A 41 -6.88 -0.37 7.53
CA ARG A 41 -6.95 -1.33 8.64
C ARG A 41 -8.37 -1.52 9.10
N SER A 42 -8.75 -2.75 9.33
CA SER A 42 -10.01 -3.11 9.96
C SER A 42 -9.80 -4.24 10.94
N GLU A 43 -10.35 -4.10 12.13
CA GLU A 43 -10.30 -5.15 13.16
C GLU A 43 -11.45 -6.16 13.04
N PHE A 44 -12.55 -5.80 12.36
CA PHE A 44 -13.83 -6.53 12.45
C PHE A 44 -14.54 -6.76 11.10
N SER A 45 -13.94 -6.46 9.94
CA SER A 45 -14.65 -6.52 8.65
C SER A 45 -14.51 -7.84 7.90
N GLY A 46 -13.50 -8.66 8.21
CA GLY A 46 -13.23 -9.90 7.48
C GLY A 46 -14.15 -11.02 7.94
N LYS A 47 -14.84 -11.69 7.01
CA LYS A 47 -15.58 -12.93 7.27
C LYS A 47 -15.24 -13.95 6.20
N VAL A 48 -14.69 -15.09 6.59
CA VAL A 48 -14.43 -16.21 5.66
C VAL A 48 -15.63 -17.15 5.65
N PHE A 49 -16.08 -17.53 4.45
CA PHE A 49 -17.06 -18.57 4.24
C PHE A 49 -16.51 -19.58 3.23
N TRP A 50 -16.36 -20.83 3.65
CA TRP A 50 -15.93 -21.93 2.78
C TRP A 50 -16.61 -23.24 3.20
N PRO A 51 -17.03 -24.12 2.27
CA PRO A 51 -17.83 -25.30 2.62
C PRO A 51 -17.19 -26.23 3.67
N THR A 52 -15.85 -26.32 3.69
CA THR A 52 -15.10 -27.22 4.58
C THR A 52 -14.39 -26.51 5.73
N VAL A 53 -14.52 -25.19 5.87
CA VAL A 53 -13.86 -24.40 6.92
C VAL A 53 -14.93 -23.68 7.74
N PRO A 54 -14.90 -23.78 9.09
CA PRO A 54 -15.81 -23.02 9.93
C PRO A 54 -15.77 -21.53 9.62
N THR A 55 -16.94 -20.89 9.67
CA THR A 55 -17.01 -19.43 9.50
C THR A 55 -16.18 -18.75 10.58
N MET A 56 -15.30 -17.85 10.16
CA MET A 56 -14.39 -17.13 11.04
C MET A 56 -14.35 -15.66 10.68
N THR A 57 -14.13 -14.81 11.68
CA THR A 57 -13.88 -13.38 11.50
C THR A 57 -12.40 -13.07 11.69
N PHE A 58 -11.89 -12.12 10.90
CA PHE A 58 -10.49 -11.71 10.95
C PHE A 58 -10.36 -10.20 10.87
N GLY A 59 -9.30 -9.70 11.49
CA GLY A 59 -8.79 -8.36 11.22
C GLY A 59 -7.82 -8.40 10.05
N GLU A 60 -7.77 -7.31 9.30
CA GLU A 60 -6.92 -7.16 8.13
C GLU A 60 -6.29 -5.76 8.06
N GLU A 61 -5.06 -5.72 7.56
CA GLU A 61 -4.34 -4.50 7.23
C GLU A 61 -3.80 -4.61 5.82
N LEU A 62 -4.08 -3.60 5.00
CA LEU A 62 -3.52 -3.42 3.67
C LEU A 62 -2.62 -2.18 3.68
N LEU A 63 -1.52 -2.27 2.96
CA LEU A 63 -0.64 -1.16 2.68
C LEU A 63 -0.37 -1.12 1.19
N ILE A 64 -0.81 -0.04 0.56
CA ILE A 64 -0.61 0.23 -0.87
C ILE A 64 0.26 1.48 -0.95
N GLN A 65 1.44 1.36 -1.53
CA GLN A 65 2.42 2.43 -1.58
C GLN A 65 3.03 2.54 -2.96
N GLU A 66 3.55 3.72 -3.27
CA GLU A 66 4.29 3.94 -4.51
C GLU A 66 5.55 3.09 -4.55
N ALA A 67 5.88 2.60 -5.75
CA ALA A 67 7.15 1.96 -6.02
C ALA A 67 7.92 2.74 -7.10
N PRO A 68 9.25 2.61 -7.15
CA PRO A 68 10.05 3.21 -8.21
C PRO A 68 9.62 2.71 -9.60
N ILE A 69 9.74 3.58 -10.61
CA ILE A 69 9.51 3.22 -12.01
C ILE A 69 10.50 2.13 -12.43
N ALA A 70 9.99 1.01 -12.94
CA ALA A 70 10.80 -0.07 -13.46
C ALA A 70 11.45 0.37 -14.79
N LYS A 71 12.77 0.61 -14.76
CA LYS A 71 13.51 1.13 -15.93
C LYS A 71 13.44 0.24 -17.17
N SER A 72 13.27 -1.06 -17.01
CA SER A 72 13.21 -2.03 -18.11
C SER A 72 11.93 -1.91 -18.94
N ALA A 73 10.81 -1.56 -18.30
CA ALA A 73 9.50 -1.47 -18.94
C ALA A 73 8.94 -0.04 -18.99
N ASN A 74 9.60 0.90 -18.30
CA ASN A 74 9.11 2.25 -18.04
C ASN A 74 7.68 2.26 -17.46
N VAL A 75 7.41 1.35 -16.53
CA VAL A 75 6.12 1.18 -15.84
C VAL A 75 6.31 1.50 -14.36
N GLN A 76 5.42 2.33 -13.80
CA GLN A 76 5.33 2.51 -12.36
C GLN A 76 4.45 1.40 -11.78
N PHE A 77 4.96 0.76 -10.72
CA PHE A 77 4.20 -0.18 -9.90
C PHE A 77 3.81 0.48 -8.58
N LEU A 78 2.81 -0.10 -7.92
CA LEU A 78 2.43 0.14 -6.54
C LEU A 78 2.78 -1.11 -5.74
N ASN A 79 3.53 -0.94 -4.65
CA ASN A 79 3.75 -1.99 -3.67
C ASN A 79 2.43 -2.30 -2.98
N PHE A 80 2.11 -3.59 -2.89
CA PHE A 80 0.95 -4.10 -2.16
C PHE A 80 1.43 -5.03 -1.05
N SER A 81 0.89 -4.86 0.14
CA SER A 81 0.98 -5.86 1.20
C SER A 81 -0.33 -5.98 1.95
N ALA A 82 -0.71 -7.20 2.29
CA ALA A 82 -1.86 -7.52 3.12
C ALA A 82 -1.42 -8.42 4.27
N ARG A 83 -2.02 -8.23 5.45
CA ARG A 83 -1.86 -9.09 6.61
C ARG A 83 -3.20 -9.31 7.28
N ALA A 84 -3.49 -10.55 7.60
CA ALA A 84 -4.68 -10.98 8.32
C ALA A 84 -4.31 -11.61 9.67
N TRP A 85 -5.17 -11.42 10.66
CA TRP A 85 -5.05 -12.03 11.98
C TRP A 85 -6.41 -12.42 12.55
N SER A 86 -6.38 -13.38 13.47
CA SER A 86 -7.53 -13.79 14.29
C SER A 86 -8.13 -12.59 14.99
N HIS A 87 -9.42 -12.36 14.77
CA HIS A 87 -10.11 -11.27 15.44
C HIS A 87 -9.99 -11.39 16.98
N SER A 88 -10.19 -12.61 17.49
CA SER A 88 -10.29 -12.91 18.92
C SER A 88 -8.94 -13.10 19.61
N THR A 89 -8.03 -13.86 19.00
CA THR A 89 -6.74 -14.22 19.64
C THR A 89 -5.58 -13.35 19.16
N LYS A 90 -5.77 -12.57 18.08
CA LYS A 90 -4.72 -11.82 17.39
C LYS A 90 -3.61 -12.68 16.79
N ASP A 91 -3.81 -14.00 16.72
CA ASP A 91 -2.91 -14.92 16.04
C ASP A 91 -2.80 -14.58 14.57
N HIS A 92 -1.60 -14.72 14.03
CA HIS A 92 -1.33 -14.49 12.62
C HIS A 92 -2.04 -15.54 11.74
N PHE A 93 -2.62 -15.10 10.62
CA PHE A 93 -3.28 -15.97 9.66
C PHE A 93 -2.56 -16.02 8.31
N HIS A 94 -2.66 -14.94 7.54
CA HIS A 94 -2.21 -14.91 6.16
C HIS A 94 -1.55 -13.58 5.86
N ASP A 95 -0.47 -13.63 5.09
CA ASP A 95 0.14 -12.45 4.53
C ASP A 95 0.22 -12.60 3.00
N GLU A 96 0.00 -11.50 2.30
CA GLU A 96 0.22 -11.39 0.86
C GLU A 96 1.08 -10.17 0.57
N TRP A 97 1.92 -10.29 -0.45
CA TRP A 97 2.71 -9.18 -0.96
C TRP A 97 2.76 -9.21 -2.47
N GLY A 98 2.95 -8.05 -3.09
CA GLY A 98 3.18 -7.99 -4.51
C GLY A 98 3.08 -6.60 -5.08
N TYR A 99 2.63 -6.53 -6.32
CA TYR A 99 2.66 -5.30 -7.11
C TYR A 99 1.37 -5.10 -7.87
N MET A 100 0.94 -3.84 -7.94
CA MET A 100 -0.20 -3.41 -8.74
C MET A 100 0.26 -2.39 -9.78
N THR A 101 -0.39 -2.35 -10.94
CA THR A 101 -0.14 -1.33 -11.97
C THR A 101 -1.38 -1.13 -12.82
N VAL A 102 -1.48 0.02 -13.46
CA VAL A 102 -2.53 0.34 -14.42
C VAL A 102 -1.92 0.51 -15.81
N ASP A 103 -2.48 -0.16 -16.81
CA ASP A 103 -2.06 0.02 -18.20
C ASP A 103 -2.62 1.32 -18.83
N ASN A 104 -2.17 1.63 -20.04
CA ASN A 104 -2.64 2.80 -20.78
C ASN A 104 -4.15 2.74 -21.12
N ASN A 105 -4.76 1.54 -21.13
CA ASN A 105 -6.19 1.34 -21.36
C ASN A 105 -7.01 1.52 -20.07
N GLY A 106 -6.36 1.65 -18.91
CA GLY A 106 -7.00 1.75 -17.60
C GLY A 106 -7.27 0.40 -16.93
N ASN A 107 -6.75 -0.70 -17.45
CA ASN A 107 -6.86 -2.00 -16.78
C ASN A 107 -5.87 -2.06 -15.62
N ALA A 108 -6.38 -2.35 -14.42
CA ALA A 108 -5.54 -2.63 -13.27
C ALA A 108 -5.14 -4.11 -13.25
N THR A 109 -3.88 -4.38 -12.96
CA THR A 109 -3.37 -5.73 -12.72
C THR A 109 -2.78 -5.79 -11.33
N LEU A 110 -3.12 -6.83 -10.57
CA LEU A 110 -2.53 -7.13 -9.27
C LEU A 110 -1.84 -8.48 -9.30
N MET A 111 -0.55 -8.50 -8.98
CA MET A 111 0.26 -9.72 -8.87
C MET A 111 0.64 -9.91 -7.40
N THR A 112 0.23 -11.02 -6.78
CA THR A 112 0.54 -11.31 -5.38
C THR A 112 1.16 -12.68 -5.18
N THR A 113 1.93 -12.79 -4.09
CA THR A 113 2.36 -14.05 -3.49
C THR A 113 1.93 -14.08 -2.04
N GLY A 114 1.42 -15.21 -1.59
CA GLY A 114 1.04 -15.47 -0.21
C GLY A 114 2.11 -16.25 0.54
N ASN A 115 2.11 -16.13 1.87
CA ASN A 115 2.97 -16.92 2.76
C ASN A 115 2.66 -18.44 2.74
N ASN A 116 1.54 -18.83 2.11
CA ASN A 116 1.14 -20.21 1.85
C ASN A 116 1.80 -20.84 0.59
N GLY A 117 2.71 -20.12 -0.06
CA GLY A 117 3.40 -20.59 -1.27
C GLY A 117 2.55 -20.54 -2.55
N LYS A 118 1.41 -19.85 -2.52
CA LYS A 118 0.57 -19.59 -3.70
C LYS A 118 0.83 -18.19 -4.23
N TRP A 119 0.67 -18.02 -5.53
CA TRP A 119 0.73 -16.73 -6.21
C TRP A 119 -0.46 -16.59 -7.15
N LYS A 120 -0.83 -15.35 -7.46
CA LYS A 120 -1.95 -15.04 -8.34
C LYS A 120 -1.70 -13.76 -9.13
N ILE A 121 -2.24 -13.72 -10.34
CA ILE A 121 -2.37 -12.52 -11.16
C ILE A 121 -3.87 -12.30 -11.36
N LEU A 122 -4.32 -11.09 -11.03
CA LEU A 122 -5.70 -10.61 -11.10
C LEU A 122 -5.81 -9.47 -12.10
#